data_AF-M1EGT8-F1
#
_entry.id   AF-M1EGT8-F1
#
_cell.length_a   1.000
_cell.length_b   1.000
_cell.length_c   1.000
_cell.angle_alpha   90.00
_cell.angle_beta   90.00
_cell.angle_gamma   90.00
#
_symmetry.space_group_name_H-M   'P 1'
#
loop_
_entity.id
_entity.type
_entity.pdbx_description
1 polymer ?
#
loop_
_entity_poly.entity_id
_entity_poly.type
_entity_poly.pdbx_seq_one_letter_code
_entity_poly.pdbx_strand_id
1 'polypeptide(L)' 'PFNVLLRTTLDLLQEKDPAHIFAEPVNLSEVPDYLEFISKPMDFSTMRRKLESHLYRTLEEFEEDFNLIVTNCMKYNAK' A
#
# COMPACT_ATOMS: atom_id res chain seq x y z
N PRO A 1 21.62 2.76 3.95
CA PRO A 1 21.50 1.30 3.69
C PRO A 1 20.07 0.78 3.78
N PHE A 2 19.39 0.97 4.93
CA PHE A 2 18.02 0.48 5.15
C PHE A 2 16.96 1.16 4.25
N ASN A 3 16.92 2.49 4.17
CA ASN A 3 16.00 3.20 3.27
C ASN A 3 16.20 2.86 1.79
N VAL A 4 17.44 2.59 1.36
CA VAL A 4 17.74 2.18 -0.03
C VAL A 4 17.15 0.79 -0.29
N LEU A 5 17.31 -0.15 0.66
CA LEU A 5 16.69 -1.47 0.59
C LEU A 5 15.17 -1.35 0.46
N LEU A 6 14.51 -0.61 1.36
CA LEU A 6 13.06 -0.43 1.31
C LEU A 6 12.61 0.21 0.00
N ARG A 7 13.37 1.19 -0.53
CA ARG A 7 13.02 1.85 -1.79
C ARG A 7 13.08 0.87 -2.96
N THR A 8 14.18 0.12 -3.07
CA THR A 8 14.34 -0.91 -4.10
C THR A 8 13.27 -1.99 -3.97
N THR A 9 12.94 -2.43 -2.75
CA THR A 9 11.85 -3.38 -2.52
C THR A 9 10.51 -2.81 -2.97
N LEU A 10 10.19 -1.56 -2.64
CA LEU A 10 8.95 -0.90 -3.06
C LEU A 10 8.88 -0.79 -4.60
N ASP A 11 9.98 -0.41 -5.25
CA ASP A 11 10.06 -0.34 -6.72
C ASP A 11 9.77 -1.73 -7.35
N LEU A 12 10.38 -2.81 -6.82
CA LEU A 12 10.15 -4.18 -7.28
C LEU A 12 8.71 -4.67 -7.04
N LEU A 13 8.06 -4.24 -5.96
CA LEU A 13 6.66 -4.56 -5.68
C LEU A 13 5.73 -3.83 -6.65
N GLN A 14 6.01 -2.56 -6.96
CA GLN A 14 5.24 -1.80 -7.96
C GLN A 14 5.38 -2.38 -9.37
N GLU A 15 6.53 -2.96 -9.72
CA GLU A 15 6.70 -3.70 -10.99
C GLU A 15 5.78 -4.94 -11.10
N LYS A 16 5.27 -5.47 -9.97
CA LYS A 16 4.27 -6.55 -9.97
C LYS A 16 2.84 -6.07 -10.15
N ASP A 17 2.61 -4.76 -10.18
CA ASP A 17 1.33 -4.12 -10.46
C ASP A 17 1.41 -3.30 -11.76
N PRO A 18 1.50 -3.96 -12.94
CA PRO A 18 1.67 -3.28 -14.22
C PRO A 18 0.43 -2.47 -14.64
N ALA A 19 -0.72 -2.74 -14.04
CA ALA A 19 -1.96 -2.01 -14.27
C ALA A 19 -2.13 -0.81 -13.32
N HIS A 20 -1.19 -0.60 -12.40
CA HIS A 20 -1.23 0.48 -11.41
C HIS A 20 -2.50 0.49 -10.55
N ILE A 21 -3.05 -0.69 -10.26
CA ILE A 21 -4.27 -0.85 -9.45
C ILE A 21 -4.05 -0.36 -8.02
N PHE A 22 -2.84 -0.54 -7.47
CA PHE A 22 -2.49 -0.20 -6.09
C PHE A 22 -1.56 1.02 -6.00
N ALA A 23 -1.37 1.75 -7.11
CA ALA A 23 -0.44 2.87 -7.19
C ALA A 23 -0.86 4.03 -6.30
N GLU A 24 -2.15 4.33 -6.25
CA GLU A 24 -2.75 5.46 -5.53
C GLU A 24 -3.86 4.98 -4.58
N PRO A 25 -4.28 5.81 -3.60
CA PRO A 25 -5.40 5.48 -2.73
C PRO A 25 -6.69 5.21 -3.52
N VAL A 26 -7.53 4.30 -3.03
CA VAL A 26 -8.85 4.04 -3.63
C VAL A 26 -9.68 5.33 -3.69
N ASN A 27 -10.20 5.65 -4.87
CA ASN A 27 -11.03 6.83 -5.07
C ASN A 27 -12.43 6.63 -4.46
N LEU A 28 -12.69 7.26 -3.32
CA LEU A 28 -13.99 7.16 -2.63
C LEU A 28 -15.16 7.77 -3.42
N SER A 29 -14.89 8.61 -4.42
CA SER A 29 -15.95 9.11 -5.31
C SER A 29 -16.44 8.00 -6.25
N GLU A 30 -15.56 7.08 -6.62
CA GLU A 30 -15.87 5.90 -7.46
C GLU A 30 -16.31 4.71 -6.61
N VAL A 31 -15.82 4.61 -5.39
CA VAL A 31 -16.08 3.51 -4.45
C VAL A 31 -16.53 4.05 -3.08
N PRO A 32 -17.78 4.57 -2.97
CA PRO A 32 -18.21 5.31 -1.77
C PRO A 32 -18.32 4.48 -0.49
N ASP A 33 -18.61 3.18 -0.62
CA ASP A 33 -18.76 2.26 0.52
C ASP A 33 -17.43 1.64 0.98
N TYR A 34 -16.29 1.98 0.34
CA TYR A 34 -15.00 1.36 0.64
C TYR A 34 -14.62 1.43 2.13
N LEU A 35 -14.83 2.58 2.76
CA LEU A 35 -14.49 2.80 4.17
C LEU A 35 -15.47 2.13 5.16
N GLU A 36 -16.62 1.65 4.70
CA GLU A 36 -17.51 0.83 5.53
C GLU A 36 -16.91 -0.56 5.78
N PHE A 37 -16.13 -1.06 4.83
CA PHE A 37 -15.49 -2.39 4.89
C PHE A 37 -14.02 -2.31 5.28
N ILE A 38 -13.31 -1.26 4.86
CA ILE A 38 -11.87 -1.11 5.01
C ILE A 38 -11.55 0.02 5.99
N SER A 39 -11.10 -0.36 7.20
CA SER A 39 -10.81 0.59 8.27
C SER A 39 -9.44 1.28 8.14
N LYS A 40 -8.49 0.66 7.43
CA LYS A 40 -7.13 1.19 7.24
C LYS A 40 -6.71 1.05 5.77
N PRO A 41 -7.11 1.97 4.89
CA PRO A 41 -6.65 1.99 3.50
C PRO A 41 -5.12 2.10 3.41
N MET A 42 -4.54 1.48 2.38
CA MET A 42 -3.11 1.56 2.06
C MET A 42 -2.91 1.40 0.56
N ASP A 43 -1.84 2.00 0.06
CA ASP A 43 -1.45 2.04 -1.36
C ASP A 43 0.05 2.35 -1.49
N PHE A 44 0.62 2.14 -2.68
CA PHE A 44 2.05 2.33 -2.89
C PHE A 44 2.52 3.80 -2.78
N SER A 45 1.70 4.78 -3.17
CA SER A 45 2.04 6.21 -2.99
C SER A 45 2.14 6.57 -1.50
N THR A 46 1.25 6.04 -0.67
CA THR A 46 1.27 6.25 0.78
C THR A 46 2.46 5.57 1.42
N MET A 47 2.77 4.33 1.02
CA MET A 47 4.01 3.66 1.45
C MET A 47 5.26 4.45 1.06
N ARG A 48 5.31 4.98 -0.17
CA ARG A 48 6.43 5.81 -0.65
C ARG A 48 6.61 7.06 0.21
N ARG A 49 5.51 7.78 0.49
CA ARG A 49 5.53 8.96 1.36
C ARG A 49 5.99 8.63 2.78
N LYS A 50 5.55 7.50 3.35
CA LYS A 50 5.99 7.03 4.68
C LYS A 50 7.49 6.70 4.68
N LEU A 51 7.98 6.03 3.64
CA LEU A 51 9.40 5.72 3.47
C LEU A 51 10.25 6.98 3.38
N GLU A 52 9.89 7.93 2.51
CA GLU A 52 10.62 9.20 2.33
C GLU A 52 10.61 10.05 3.61
N SER A 53 9.54 9.94 4.40
CA SER A 53 9.41 10.59 5.71
C SER A 53 10.10 9.82 6.85
N HIS A 54 10.82 8.73 6.54
CA HIS A 54 11.57 7.91 7.50
C HIS A 54 10.68 7.30 8.60
N LEU A 55 9.42 6.98 8.26
CA LEU A 55 8.43 6.44 9.20
C LEU A 55 8.52 4.92 9.37
N TYR A 56 9.26 4.21 8.51
CA TYR A 56 9.57 2.79 8.69
C TYR A 56 10.92 2.66 9.41
N ARG A 57 10.86 2.16 10.64
CA ARG A 57 12.01 1.87 11.51
C ARG A 57 12.45 0.42 11.39
N THR A 58 11.52 -0.47 11.02
CA THR A 58 11.78 -1.90 10.84
C THR A 58 11.17 -2.42 9.53
N LEU A 59 11.59 -3.61 9.10
CA LEU A 59 11.04 -4.21 7.88
C LEU A 59 9.60 -4.67 8.11
N GLU A 60 9.27 -5.09 9.33
CA GLU A 60 7.93 -5.51 9.74
C GLU A 60 6.91 -4.38 9.56
N GLU A 61 7.25 -3.14 9.93
CA GLU A 61 6.34 -1.99 9.73
C GLU A 61 6.07 -1.72 8.24
N PHE A 62 7.05 -1.96 7.35
CA PHE A 62 6.87 -1.86 5.91
C PHE A 62 6.03 -3.02 5.36
N GLU A 63 6.28 -4.24 5.83
CA GLU A 63 5.55 -5.45 5.46
C GLU A 63 4.07 -5.37 5.90
N GLU A 64 3.79 -4.82 7.08
CA GLU A 64 2.43 -4.60 7.59
C GLU A 64 1.61 -3.72 6.63
N ASP A 65 2.18 -2.63 6.12
CA ASP A 65 1.48 -1.78 5.15
C ASP A 65 1.29 -2.48 3.80
N PHE A 66 2.29 -3.24 3.33
CA PHE A 66 2.11 -4.04 2.11
C PHE A 66 0.99 -5.08 2.27
N ASN A 67 0.94 -5.76 3.42
CA ASN A 67 -0.10 -6.71 3.74
C ASN A 67 -1.48 -6.03 3.84
N LEU A 68 -1.56 -4.77 4.27
CA LEU A 68 -2.81 -3.99 4.21
C LEU A 68 -3.31 -3.82 2.77
N ILE A 69 -2.44 -3.52 1.80
CA ILE A 69 -2.84 -3.41 0.38
C ILE A 69 -3.52 -4.71 -0.08
N VAL A 70 -2.85 -5.85 0.15
CA VAL A 70 -3.31 -7.17 -0.29
C VAL A 70 -4.59 -7.59 0.44
N THR A 71 -4.62 -7.49 1.78
CA THR A 71 -5.77 -7.92 2.58
C THR A 71 -7.00 -7.03 2.38
N ASN A 72 -6.83 -5.71 2.23
CA ASN A 72 -7.95 -4.82 1.93
C ASN A 72 -8.54 -5.12 0.55
N CYS A 73 -7.69 -5.34 -0.45
CA CYS A 73 -8.13 -5.71 -1.80
C CYS A 73 -8.93 -7.02 -1.78
N MET A 74 -8.40 -8.08 -1.16
CA MET A 74 -9.11 -9.37 -1.07
C MET A 74 -10.41 -9.24 -0.27
N LYS A 75 -10.40 -8.50 0.84
CA LYS A 75 -11.59 -8.32 1.69
C LYS A 75 -12.71 -7.58 0.98
N TYR A 76 -12.38 -6.49 0.27
CA TYR A 76 -13.38 -5.67 -0.40
C TYR A 76 -13.88 -6.33 -1.69
N ASN A 77 -12.98 -6.88 -2.51
CA ASN A 77 -13.32 -7.40 -3.84
C ASN A 77 -13.80 -8.86 -3.85
N ALA A 78 -13.69 -9.61 -2.74
CA ALA A 78 -14.27 -10.95 -2.62
C ALA A 78 -15.74 -10.93 -2.15
N LYS A 79 -16.33 -9.73 -2.01
CA LYS A 79 -17.76 -9.52 -1.77
C LYS A 79 -18.55 -9.77 -3.05
#